data_AF-A0AAV6GGD6-F1
#
_entry.id   AF-A0AAV6GGD6-F1
#
_cell.length_a   1.000
_cell.length_b   1.000
_cell.length_c   1.000
_cell.angle_alpha   90.00
_cell.angle_beta   90.00
_cell.angle_gamma   90.00
#
_symmetry.space_group_name_H-M   'P 1'
#
loop_
_entity.id
_entity.type
_entity.pdbx_description
1 polymer ?
#
loop_
_entity_poly.entity_id
_entity_poly.type
_entity_poly.pdbx_seq_one_letter_code
_entity_poly.pdbx_strand_id
1 'polypeptide(L)'
;MNEHPLSLTSLCAVYFCNESELIQLSNQPKFHPFQGQLSVLQDKIDHLERLLAENNEIITNIRDSIIKITDSVKDGRRAVDSGNFSQGPAEMLPSPPLVIPIDPEDCQFSTRPYSKSADGVQMLDVYDLLAFDNPDGGVWKQGFEITYDEHEWDKEPLQVFVVPHSHNDPGWLKTFDDYYRDQTQHILNNMVVKLHEDVRRKIIWSEISYFSKWWDNIDDQKRGRCEKRDQFM
;
A
#
# COMPACT_ATOMS: atom_id res chain seq x y z
N MET A 1 27.45 -15.70 18.77
CA MET A 1 26.05 -15.31 18.49
C MET A 1 25.91 -13.85 18.86
N ASN A 2 26.15 -12.95 17.91
CA ASN A 2 25.84 -11.53 18.03
C ASN A 2 25.08 -11.19 16.75
N GLU A 3 23.76 -11.16 16.85
CA GLU A 3 22.85 -10.74 15.79
C GLU A 3 22.85 -9.21 15.78
N HIS A 4 23.57 -8.62 14.83
CA HIS A 4 23.40 -7.22 14.47
C HIS A 4 22.28 -7.12 13.42
N PRO A 5 21.25 -6.28 13.62
CA PRO A 5 20.23 -6.09 12.60
C PRO A 5 20.86 -5.38 11.40
N LEU A 6 20.77 -6.01 10.23
CA LEU A 6 21.15 -5.42 8.95
C LEU A 6 20.22 -4.23 8.69
N SER A 7 20.73 -3.04 9.01
CA SER A 7 20.18 -1.77 8.54
C SER A 7 20.34 -1.73 7.02
N LEU A 8 19.26 -2.05 6.31
CA LEU A 8 19.08 -1.76 4.89
C LEU A 8 19.01 -0.24 4.73
N THR A 9 20.17 0.39 4.70
CA THR A 9 20.30 1.74 4.17
C THR A 9 20.20 1.64 2.66
N SER A 10 19.02 1.97 2.13
CA SER A 10 18.82 2.25 0.72
C SER A 10 19.62 3.52 0.38
N LEU A 11 20.85 3.31 -0.05
CA LEU A 11 21.74 4.35 -0.56
C LEU A 11 21.74 4.24 -2.09
N CYS A 12 20.78 4.93 -2.71
CA CYS A 12 20.94 5.41 -4.07
C CYS A 12 20.14 6.71 -4.25
N ALA A 13 20.54 7.73 -3.49
CA ALA A 13 20.23 9.12 -3.79
C ALA A 13 21.45 9.70 -4.53
N VAL A 14 21.51 9.54 -5.86
CA VAL A 14 22.36 10.42 -6.67
C VAL A 14 21.48 11.51 -7.24
N TYR A 15 21.29 12.57 -6.44
CA TYR A 15 21.04 13.91 -6.95
C TYR A 15 21.94 14.87 -6.19
N PHE A 16 22.91 15.43 -6.91
CA PHE A 16 23.61 16.64 -6.51
C PHE A 16 22.56 17.76 -6.35
N CYS A 17 22.13 18.02 -5.11
CA CYS A 17 21.42 19.24 -4.78
C CYS A 17 22.51 20.29 -4.48
N ASN A 18 22.67 21.26 -5.39
CA ASN A 18 23.69 22.29 -5.28
C ASN A 18 23.27 23.26 -4.13
N GLU A 19 24.08 23.34 -3.06
CA GLU A 19 23.84 24.18 -1.87
C GLU A 19 23.74 25.68 -2.14
N SER A 20 23.99 26.13 -3.38
CA SER A 20 24.01 27.53 -3.79
C SER A 20 22.63 28.13 -4.11
N GLU A 21 21.56 27.34 -4.25
CA GLU A 21 20.19 27.87 -4.47
C GLU A 21 19.42 28.19 -3.19
N LEU A 22 19.95 27.85 -2.01
CA LEU A 22 19.29 28.15 -0.72
C LEU A 22 19.42 29.61 -0.28
N ILE A 23 20.31 30.40 -0.89
CA ILE A 23 20.60 31.78 -0.44
C ILE A 23 19.69 32.82 -1.10
N GLN A 24 19.03 32.52 -2.22
CA GLN A 24 18.16 33.49 -2.91
C GLN A 24 16.71 33.56 -2.38
N LEU A 25 16.29 32.61 -1.54
CA LEU A 25 14.96 32.62 -0.89
C LEU A 25 14.93 33.40 0.44
N SER A 26 16.07 33.94 0.89
CA SER A 26 16.19 34.69 2.16
C SER A 26 15.76 36.16 2.08
N ASN A 27 15.50 36.72 0.89
CA ASN A 27 15.25 38.17 0.70
C ASN A 27 13.86 38.46 0.12
N GLN A 28 12.80 38.03 0.82
CA GLN A 28 11.43 38.51 0.57
C GLN A 28 10.85 39.11 1.85
N PRO A 29 10.04 40.19 1.75
CA PRO A 29 9.56 40.94 2.90
C PRO A 29 8.65 40.09 3.80
N LYS A 30 8.88 40.15 5.11
CA LYS A 30 8.08 39.47 6.13
C LYS A 30 6.65 39.98 6.12
N PHE A 31 5.74 39.22 5.52
CA PHE A 31 4.30 39.40 5.65
C PHE A 31 3.79 38.52 6.80
N HIS A 32 3.29 39.12 7.89
CA HIS A 32 2.53 38.39 8.91
C HIS A 32 1.09 38.20 8.41
N PRO A 33 0.52 36.98 8.57
CA PRO A 33 -0.48 36.84 9.63
C PRO A 33 -0.47 35.42 10.25
N PHE A 34 0.17 35.26 11.42
CA PHE A 34 0.05 34.01 12.21
C PHE A 34 -1.23 33.97 13.08
N GLN A 35 -1.99 35.09 13.17
CA GLN A 35 -3.19 35.18 14.00
C GLN A 35 -4.38 34.38 13.43
N GLY A 36 -4.54 34.36 12.10
CA GLY A 36 -5.69 33.73 11.43
C GLY A 36 -5.63 32.21 11.31
N GLN A 37 -4.42 31.62 11.29
CA GLN A 37 -4.27 30.16 11.29
C GLN A 37 -4.48 29.57 12.69
N LEU A 38 -4.11 30.31 13.73
CA LEU A 38 -4.35 29.91 15.12
C LEU A 38 -5.84 29.94 15.46
N SER A 39 -6.59 30.93 14.96
CA SER A 39 -8.05 30.99 15.16
C SER A 39 -8.76 29.82 14.46
N VAL A 40 -8.37 29.47 13.23
CA VAL A 40 -8.94 28.32 12.51
C VAL A 40 -8.63 26.98 13.21
N LEU A 41 -7.46 26.86 13.83
CA LEU A 41 -7.13 25.68 14.64
C LEU A 41 -7.94 25.63 15.94
N GLN A 42 -8.12 26.77 16.61
CA GLN A 42 -8.96 26.86 17.80
C GLN A 42 -10.42 26.52 17.49
N ASP A 43 -10.97 27.07 16.40
CA ASP A 43 -12.34 26.77 15.97
C ASP A 43 -12.55 25.28 15.66
N LYS A 44 -11.53 24.62 15.09
CA LYS A 44 -11.55 23.17 14.85
C LYS A 44 -11.49 22.36 16.13
N ILE A 45 -10.72 22.78 17.13
CA ILE A 45 -10.65 22.13 18.44
C ILE A 45 -12.02 22.24 19.14
N ASP A 46 -12.58 23.45 19.21
CA ASP A 46 -13.88 23.70 19.83
C ASP A 46 -15.01 22.94 19.13
N HIS A 47 -14.92 22.76 17.81
CA HIS A 47 -15.86 21.94 17.05
C HIS A 47 -15.73 20.45 17.38
N LEU A 48 -14.50 19.93 17.46
CA LEU A 48 -14.24 18.53 17.83
C LEU A 48 -14.70 18.23 19.25
N GLU A 49 -14.49 19.15 20.20
CA GLU A 49 -14.97 18.99 21.58
C GLU A 49 -16.51 18.90 21.65
N ARG A 50 -17.24 19.71 20.85
CA ARG A 50 -18.70 19.60 20.73
C ARG A 50 -19.14 18.25 20.17
N LEU A 51 -18.51 17.81 19.07
CA LEU A 51 -18.84 16.51 18.46
C LEU A 51 -18.53 15.33 19.38
N LEU A 52 -17.49 15.45 20.21
CA LEU A 52 -17.15 14.43 21.19
C LEU A 52 -18.18 14.37 22.32
N ALA A 53 -18.64 15.54 22.80
CA ALA A 53 -19.68 15.62 23.82
C ALA A 53 -21.01 15.02 23.32
N GLU A 54 -21.40 15.35 22.08
CA GLU A 54 -22.60 14.81 21.44
C GLU A 54 -22.52 13.28 21.25
N ASN A 55 -21.39 12.77 20.77
CA ASN A 55 -21.19 11.32 20.67
C ASN A 55 -21.25 10.62 22.04
N ASN A 56 -20.67 11.20 23.08
CA ASN A 56 -20.73 10.63 24.43
C ASN A 56 -22.18 10.60 24.97
N GLU A 57 -23.00 11.59 24.64
CA GLU A 57 -24.43 11.60 24.98
C GLU A 57 -25.19 10.50 24.23
N ILE A 58 -24.98 10.36 22.91
CA ILE A 58 -25.57 9.29 22.10
C ILE A 58 -25.21 7.91 22.67
N ILE A 59 -23.94 7.69 23.03
CA ILE A 59 -23.47 6.43 23.62
C ILE A 59 -24.17 6.16 24.95
N THR A 60 -24.37 7.19 25.77
CA THR A 60 -25.06 7.05 27.06
C THR A 60 -26.54 6.66 26.85
N ASN A 61 -27.23 7.31 25.92
CA ASN A 61 -28.61 7.00 25.56
C ASN A 61 -28.78 5.58 24.99
N ILE A 62 -27.82 5.12 24.17
CA ILE A 62 -27.79 3.75 23.66
C ILE A 62 -27.59 2.76 24.81
N ARG A 63 -26.65 3.04 25.73
CA ARG A 63 -26.39 2.20 26.89
C ARG A 63 -27.64 2.04 27.77
N ASP A 64 -28.35 3.13 28.04
CA ASP A 64 -29.58 3.12 28.85
C ASP A 64 -30.71 2.35 28.15
N SER A 65 -30.81 2.48 26.82
CA SER A 65 -31.76 1.72 26.02
C SER A 65 -31.50 0.21 26.06
N ILE A 66 -30.22 -0.20 26.00
CA ILE A 66 -29.82 -1.61 26.11
C ILE A 66 -30.09 -2.17 27.51
N ILE A 67 -29.83 -1.39 28.56
CA ILE A 67 -30.12 -1.81 29.95
C ILE A 67 -31.62 -2.04 30.12
N LYS A 68 -32.46 -1.11 29.66
CA LYS A 68 -33.93 -1.24 29.71
C LYS A 68 -34.45 -2.48 28.98
N ILE A 69 -33.90 -2.78 27.79
CA ILE A 69 -34.25 -4.00 27.05
C ILE A 69 -33.79 -5.25 27.79
N THR A 70 -32.58 -5.24 28.34
CA THR A 70 -32.00 -6.38 29.07
C THR A 70 -32.79 -6.70 30.33
N ASP A 71 -33.21 -5.68 31.08
CA ASP A 71 -34.07 -5.85 32.27
C ASP A 71 -35.46 -6.37 31.87
N SER A 72 -36.03 -5.87 30.77
CA SER A 72 -37.31 -6.37 30.23
C SER A 72 -37.25 -7.85 29.80
N VAL A 73 -36.08 -8.32 29.33
CA VAL A 73 -35.85 -9.74 28.99
C VAL A 73 -35.61 -10.59 30.24
N LYS A 74 -35.08 -10.01 31.32
CA LYS A 74 -34.74 -10.71 32.56
C LYS A 74 -35.97 -11.04 33.41
N ASP A 75 -37.01 -10.20 33.36
CA ASP A 75 -38.29 -10.43 34.06
C ASP A 75 -39.20 -11.47 33.37
N GLY A 76 -38.88 -11.89 32.14
CA GLY A 76 -39.70 -12.83 31.36
C GLY A 76 -39.46 -14.33 31.57
N ARG A 77 -38.59 -14.75 32.50
CA ARG A 77 -38.25 -16.18 32.69
C ARG A 77 -38.93 -16.84 33.89
N ARG A 78 -40.24 -17.10 33.79
CA ARG A 78 -40.94 -18.22 34.46
C ARG A 78 -42.09 -18.79 33.61
N ALA A 79 -41.88 -20.04 33.16
CA ALA A 79 -42.83 -21.13 32.86
C ALA A 79 -43.92 -21.03 31.74
N VAL A 80 -43.77 -21.91 30.72
CA VAL A 80 -44.73 -22.86 30.07
C VAL A 80 -46.03 -22.25 29.50
N ASP A 81 -46.45 -22.40 28.22
CA ASP A 81 -46.89 -23.62 27.53
C ASP A 81 -47.38 -23.31 26.08
N SER A 82 -47.71 -24.38 25.37
CA SER A 82 -48.14 -24.57 23.98
C SER A 82 -49.36 -23.75 23.47
N GLY A 83 -49.33 -23.34 22.18
CA GLY A 83 -50.53 -23.36 21.30
C GLY A 83 -51.08 -22.04 20.72
N ASN A 84 -50.86 -21.90 19.39
CA ASN A 84 -51.73 -21.33 18.32
C ASN A 84 -51.87 -19.81 18.01
N PHE A 85 -51.30 -19.48 16.83
CA PHE A 85 -51.85 -18.74 15.66
C PHE A 85 -52.11 -17.23 15.71
N SER A 86 -51.37 -16.49 14.89
CA SER A 86 -51.91 -15.55 13.87
C SER A 86 -50.84 -15.23 12.80
N GLN A 87 -51.26 -15.27 11.54
CA GLN A 87 -50.48 -15.30 10.31
C GLN A 87 -49.98 -13.91 9.84
N GLY A 88 -48.85 -13.88 9.13
CA GLY A 88 -48.39 -12.77 8.27
C GLY A 88 -46.96 -12.98 7.75
N PRO A 89 -46.67 -12.95 6.42
CA PRO A 89 -45.54 -13.69 5.85
C PRO A 89 -44.31 -12.84 5.55
N ALA A 90 -43.14 -13.37 5.88
CA ALA A 90 -41.90 -13.19 5.13
C ALA A 90 -41.00 -14.40 5.43
N GLU A 91 -41.35 -15.56 4.88
CA GLU A 91 -40.41 -16.67 4.78
C GLU A 91 -39.25 -16.23 3.89
N MET A 92 -38.13 -15.85 4.50
CA MET A 92 -36.84 -15.97 3.84
C MET A 92 -36.56 -17.46 3.72
N LEU A 93 -36.95 -18.06 2.60
CA LEU A 93 -36.48 -19.39 2.24
C LEU A 93 -34.94 -19.35 2.21
N PRO A 94 -34.24 -20.31 2.84
CA PRO A 94 -32.82 -20.46 2.61
C PRO A 94 -32.66 -20.76 1.12
N SER A 95 -31.95 -19.88 0.42
CA SER A 95 -31.58 -20.12 -0.98
C SER A 95 -30.95 -21.52 -1.07
N PRO A 96 -31.41 -22.38 -2.02
CA PRO A 96 -30.84 -23.71 -2.16
C PRO A 96 -29.34 -23.58 -2.40
N PRO A 97 -28.52 -24.52 -1.88
CA PRO A 97 -27.09 -24.49 -2.15
C PRO A 97 -26.90 -24.44 -3.66
N LEU A 98 -26.15 -23.45 -4.13
CA LEU A 98 -25.70 -23.39 -5.51
C LEU A 98 -24.82 -24.63 -5.73
N VAL A 99 -25.42 -25.70 -6.23
CA VAL A 99 -24.70 -26.83 -6.77
C VAL A 99 -24.19 -26.35 -8.12
N ILE A 100 -22.97 -25.83 -8.13
CA ILE A 100 -22.27 -25.54 -9.38
C ILE A 100 -21.96 -26.91 -10.00
N PRO A 101 -22.59 -27.29 -11.14
CA PRO A 101 -22.22 -28.52 -11.82
C PRO A 101 -20.79 -28.32 -12.32
N ILE A 102 -19.85 -29.04 -11.72
CA ILE A 102 -18.48 -29.11 -12.21
C ILE A 102 -18.51 -30.08 -13.39
N ASP A 103 -18.19 -29.60 -14.58
CA ASP A 103 -18.09 -30.46 -15.75
C ASP A 103 -16.92 -31.46 -15.49
N PRO A 104 -17.07 -32.77 -15.79
CA PRO A 104 -15.95 -33.70 -15.72
C PRO A 104 -14.70 -33.21 -16.46
N GLU A 105 -14.84 -32.37 -17.48
CA GLU A 105 -13.73 -31.71 -18.18
C GLU A 105 -13.01 -30.65 -17.34
N ASP A 106 -13.67 -29.99 -16.39
CA ASP A 106 -13.06 -29.02 -15.47
C ASP A 106 -12.06 -29.69 -14.50
N CYS A 107 -12.20 -30.99 -14.27
CA CYS A 107 -11.28 -31.81 -13.48
C CYS A 107 -10.04 -32.28 -14.28
N GLN A 108 -9.92 -31.94 -15.56
CA GLN A 108 -8.81 -32.41 -16.41
C GLN A 108 -7.47 -31.77 -16.08
N PHE A 109 -7.43 -30.65 -15.36
CA PHE A 109 -6.17 -29.99 -15.01
C PHE A 109 -5.28 -30.85 -14.10
N SER A 110 -5.89 -31.57 -13.14
CA SER A 110 -5.14 -32.39 -12.16
C SER A 110 -4.78 -33.79 -12.68
N THR A 111 -5.46 -34.27 -13.73
CA THR A 111 -5.26 -35.63 -14.28
C THR A 111 -4.26 -35.67 -15.42
N ARG A 112 -3.84 -34.52 -15.94
CA ARG A 112 -2.78 -34.46 -16.95
C ARG A 112 -1.46 -34.87 -16.30
N PRO A 113 -0.79 -35.93 -16.80
CA PRO A 113 0.55 -36.25 -16.35
C PRO A 113 1.45 -35.05 -16.63
N TYR A 114 2.31 -34.72 -15.65
CA TYR A 114 3.27 -33.63 -15.77
C TYR A 114 4.04 -33.76 -17.09
N SER A 115 3.80 -32.84 -18.01
CA SER A 115 4.52 -32.78 -19.27
C SER A 115 5.73 -31.87 -19.05
N LYS A 116 6.92 -32.48 -18.92
CA LYS A 116 8.18 -31.76 -18.92
C LYS A 116 8.28 -31.01 -20.24
N SER A 117 8.34 -29.69 -20.23
CA SER A 117 8.58 -28.91 -21.45
C SER A 117 9.91 -29.36 -22.05
N ALA A 118 9.91 -29.73 -23.33
CA ALA A 118 11.09 -30.29 -23.99
C ALA A 118 12.34 -29.39 -23.93
N ASP A 119 12.14 -28.06 -23.84
CA ASP A 119 13.21 -27.04 -23.87
C ASP A 119 13.27 -26.17 -22.60
N GLY A 120 12.68 -26.60 -21.48
CA GLY A 120 12.56 -25.78 -20.28
C GLY A 120 13.44 -26.21 -19.10
N VAL A 121 13.82 -25.23 -18.28
CA VAL A 121 14.49 -25.46 -16.99
C VAL A 121 13.44 -25.88 -15.96
N GLN A 122 13.57 -27.11 -15.43
CA GLN A 122 12.76 -27.59 -14.31
C GLN A 122 13.52 -27.36 -13.00
N MET A 123 12.96 -26.55 -12.10
CA MET A 123 13.69 -26.14 -10.88
C MET A 123 13.97 -27.31 -9.94
N LEU A 124 13.15 -28.35 -9.90
CA LEU A 124 13.43 -29.55 -9.10
C LEU A 124 14.71 -30.26 -9.58
N ASP A 125 14.86 -30.43 -10.90
CA ASP A 125 16.07 -31.01 -11.48
C ASP A 125 17.29 -30.13 -11.19
N VAL A 126 17.13 -28.80 -11.23
CA VAL A 126 18.21 -27.85 -10.87
C VAL A 126 18.60 -28.00 -9.40
N TYR A 127 17.64 -28.15 -8.49
CA TYR A 127 17.92 -28.36 -7.07
C TYR A 127 18.73 -29.64 -6.82
N ASP A 128 18.47 -30.71 -7.56
CA ASP A 128 19.23 -31.95 -7.45
C ASP A 128 20.69 -31.82 -7.98
N LEU A 129 20.94 -30.84 -8.85
CA LEU A 129 22.26 -30.57 -9.45
C LEU A 129 23.11 -29.59 -8.64
N LEU A 130 22.48 -28.65 -7.92
CA LEU A 130 23.20 -27.60 -7.20
C LEU A 130 23.85 -28.13 -5.90
N ALA A 131 25.12 -27.76 -5.67
CA ALA A 131 25.84 -28.12 -4.45
C ALA A 131 25.46 -27.24 -3.24
N PHE A 132 24.89 -26.05 -3.48
CA PHE A 132 24.54 -25.05 -2.46
C PHE A 132 25.69 -24.65 -1.54
N ASP A 133 26.92 -24.71 -2.04
CA ASP A 133 28.08 -24.16 -1.38
C ASP A 133 28.00 -22.62 -1.30
N ASN A 134 28.63 -22.04 -0.27
CA ASN A 134 28.67 -20.59 -0.05
C ASN A 134 30.12 -20.06 -0.04
N PRO A 135 30.88 -20.23 -1.13
CA PRO A 135 32.22 -19.66 -1.25
C PRO A 135 32.16 -18.12 -1.36
N ASP A 136 33.24 -17.43 -0.98
CA ASP A 136 33.34 -15.97 -1.16
C ASP A 136 33.73 -15.63 -2.62
N GLY A 137 32.80 -15.03 -3.36
CA GLY A 137 32.99 -14.61 -4.75
C GLY A 137 33.79 -13.32 -4.96
N GLY A 138 34.32 -12.70 -3.90
CA GLY A 138 35.13 -11.47 -3.97
C GLY A 138 34.28 -10.21 -3.81
N VAL A 139 34.29 -9.31 -4.79
CA VAL A 139 33.45 -8.08 -4.76
C VAL A 139 31.97 -8.44 -4.88
N TRP A 140 31.64 -9.39 -5.77
CA TRP A 140 30.32 -10.00 -5.83
C TRP A 140 30.30 -11.26 -4.95
N LYS A 141 29.80 -11.12 -3.71
CA LYS A 141 29.94 -12.14 -2.66
C LYS A 141 29.37 -13.52 -2.97
N GLN A 142 28.30 -13.58 -3.75
CA GLN A 142 27.60 -14.83 -4.08
C GLN A 142 27.78 -15.24 -5.55
N GLY A 143 28.78 -14.68 -6.23
CA GLY A 143 29.07 -15.00 -7.63
C GLY A 143 30.55 -15.18 -7.87
N PHE A 144 31.03 -14.60 -8.95
CA PHE A 144 32.42 -14.74 -9.41
C PHE A 144 32.89 -13.45 -10.10
N GLU A 145 34.18 -13.37 -10.41
CA GLU A 145 34.75 -12.25 -11.15
C GLU A 145 34.18 -12.22 -12.58
N ILE A 146 33.47 -11.14 -12.91
CA ILE A 146 32.88 -10.94 -14.24
C ILE A 146 33.93 -10.29 -15.16
N THR A 147 34.19 -10.90 -16.31
CA THR A 147 35.01 -10.34 -17.39
C THR A 147 34.15 -10.15 -18.63
N TYR A 148 34.52 -9.18 -19.48
CA TYR A 148 33.83 -8.87 -20.72
C TYR A 148 34.84 -8.45 -21.79
N ASP A 149 34.48 -8.63 -23.07
CA ASP A 149 35.28 -8.16 -24.21
C ASP A 149 34.93 -6.69 -24.49
N GLU A 150 35.94 -5.84 -24.58
CA GLU A 150 35.77 -4.40 -24.84
C GLU A 150 35.10 -4.13 -26.20
N HIS A 151 35.22 -5.05 -27.16
CA HIS A 151 34.70 -4.92 -28.53
C HIS A 151 33.34 -5.60 -28.76
N GLU A 152 32.74 -6.19 -27.73
CA GLU A 152 31.48 -6.95 -27.84
C GLU A 152 30.33 -6.10 -28.43
N TRP A 153 30.32 -4.80 -28.12
CA TRP A 153 29.22 -3.88 -28.43
C TRP A 153 29.55 -2.89 -29.56
N ASP A 154 30.61 -3.13 -30.33
CA ASP A 154 31.08 -2.23 -31.41
C ASP A 154 30.08 -2.10 -32.58
N LYS A 155 29.30 -3.16 -32.85
CA LYS A 155 28.31 -3.19 -33.95
C LYS A 155 26.93 -2.75 -33.50
N GLU A 156 26.53 -3.13 -32.29
CA GLU A 156 25.23 -2.83 -31.71
C GLU A 156 25.46 -2.28 -30.29
N PRO A 157 25.19 -0.98 -30.04
CA PRO A 157 25.40 -0.41 -28.72
C PRO A 157 24.52 -1.04 -27.66
N LEU A 158 25.09 -1.30 -26.48
CA LEU A 158 24.36 -1.75 -25.31
C LEU A 158 23.30 -0.71 -24.91
N GLN A 159 22.03 -1.11 -24.89
CA GLN A 159 20.94 -0.26 -24.44
C GLN A 159 20.79 -0.35 -22.92
N VAL A 160 21.03 0.77 -22.23
CA VAL A 160 20.93 0.86 -20.76
C VAL A 160 19.69 1.65 -20.37
N PHE A 161 18.77 1.01 -19.66
CA PHE A 161 17.59 1.65 -19.09
C PHE A 161 17.78 1.81 -17.58
N VAL A 162 17.91 3.06 -17.13
CA VAL A 162 17.91 3.38 -15.71
C VAL A 162 16.45 3.53 -15.28
N VAL A 163 16.02 2.72 -14.31
CA VAL A 163 14.62 2.66 -13.84
C VAL A 163 14.54 3.15 -12.39
N PRO A 164 14.25 4.44 -12.16
CA PRO A 164 13.96 4.95 -10.83
C PRO A 164 12.74 4.27 -10.24
N HIS A 165 12.81 3.92 -8.96
CA HIS A 165 11.72 3.31 -8.20
C HIS A 165 11.83 3.72 -6.72
N SER A 166 10.75 3.50 -5.97
CA SER A 166 10.75 3.65 -4.52
C SER A 166 9.90 2.53 -3.93
N HIS A 167 10.53 1.64 -3.15
CA HIS A 167 9.81 0.60 -2.43
C HIS A 167 9.17 1.18 -1.18
N ASN A 168 7.86 1.01 -1.03
CA ASN A 168 7.08 1.62 0.05
C ASN A 168 6.27 0.54 0.77
N ASP A 169 6.85 -0.06 1.81
CA ASP A 169 6.19 -1.10 2.59
C ASP A 169 4.89 -0.61 3.23
N PRO A 170 3.72 -1.22 2.95
CA PRO A 170 2.44 -0.86 3.56
C PRO A 170 2.32 -1.40 5.00
N GLY A 171 3.32 -1.11 5.84
CA GLY A 171 3.50 -1.66 7.17
C GLY A 171 4.71 -2.58 7.25
N TRP A 172 5.69 -2.19 8.07
CA TRP A 172 6.87 -2.99 8.40
C TRP A 172 7.41 -2.56 9.76
N LEU A 173 8.35 -1.60 9.80
CA LEU A 173 8.82 -1.00 11.06
C LEU A 173 7.86 0.06 11.61
N LYS A 174 7.14 0.75 10.72
CA LYS A 174 6.05 1.67 11.05
C LYS A 174 4.72 1.11 10.56
N THR A 175 3.64 1.67 11.09
CA THR A 175 2.30 1.38 10.57
C THR A 175 2.12 1.97 9.17
N PHE A 176 1.12 1.47 8.44
CA PHE A 176 0.75 1.99 7.14
C PHE A 176 0.56 3.52 7.14
N ASP A 177 -0.20 4.04 8.10
CA ASP A 177 -0.52 5.47 8.20
C ASP A 177 0.67 6.32 8.62
N ASP A 178 1.56 5.81 9.48
CA ASP A 178 2.76 6.52 9.88
C ASP A 178 3.75 6.64 8.71
N TYR A 179 3.94 5.58 7.92
CA TYR A 179 4.70 5.65 6.68
C TYR A 179 4.04 6.60 5.67
N TYR A 180 2.71 6.57 5.55
CA TYR A 180 2.00 7.46 4.66
C TYR A 180 2.26 8.93 5.00
N ARG A 181 2.05 9.27 6.28
CA ARG A 181 2.15 10.63 6.80
C ARG A 181 3.59 11.14 6.78
N ASP A 182 4.55 10.33 7.21
CA ASP A 182 5.92 10.80 7.43
C ASP A 182 6.76 10.78 6.14
N GLN A 183 6.42 9.95 5.15
CA GLN A 183 7.29 9.67 4.00
C GLN A 183 6.53 9.59 2.67
N THR A 184 5.60 8.65 2.54
CA THR A 184 5.04 8.24 1.24
C THR A 184 4.33 9.39 0.53
N GLN A 185 3.53 10.18 1.26
CA GLN A 185 2.84 11.32 0.65
C GLN A 185 3.82 12.37 0.09
N HIS A 186 4.98 12.53 0.71
CA HIS A 186 6.01 13.47 0.27
C HIS A 186 6.72 12.95 -0.97
N ILE A 187 6.99 11.65 -1.04
CA ILE A 187 7.54 10.97 -2.22
C ILE A 187 6.59 11.16 -3.42
N LEU A 188 5.31 10.84 -3.24
CA LEU A 188 4.30 10.98 -4.30
C LEU A 188 4.13 12.44 -4.75
N ASN A 189 4.09 13.39 -3.81
CA ASN A 189 4.02 14.82 -4.13
C ASN A 189 5.24 15.29 -4.94
N ASN A 190 6.45 14.92 -4.51
CA ASN A 190 7.68 15.31 -5.19
C ASN A 190 7.80 14.64 -6.55
N MET A 191 7.36 13.38 -6.67
CA MET A 191 7.31 12.68 -7.93
C MET A 191 6.51 13.50 -8.96
N VAL A 192 5.30 13.95 -8.66
CA VAL A 192 4.50 14.78 -9.60
C VAL A 192 5.26 16.03 -10.06
N VAL A 193 5.91 16.73 -9.12
CA VAL A 193 6.67 17.96 -9.44
C VAL A 193 7.89 17.64 -10.30
N LYS A 194 8.74 16.71 -9.86
CA LYS A 194 10.00 16.38 -10.52
C LYS A 194 9.81 15.75 -11.88
N LEU A 195 8.77 14.95 -12.03
CA LEU A 195 8.37 14.41 -13.30
C LEU A 195 7.90 15.52 -14.26
N HIS A 196 7.21 16.54 -13.78
CA HIS A 196 6.75 17.66 -14.62
C HIS A 196 7.89 18.57 -15.11
N GLU A 197 8.97 18.70 -14.32
CA GLU A 197 10.15 19.50 -14.68
C GLU A 197 10.91 18.96 -15.92
N ASP A 198 10.93 17.64 -16.13
CA ASP A 198 11.63 17.02 -17.26
C ASP A 198 10.84 15.79 -17.78
N VAL A 199 10.34 15.89 -19.01
CA VAL A 199 9.53 14.87 -19.68
C VAL A 199 10.26 13.55 -19.95
N ARG A 200 11.60 13.55 -19.86
CA ARG A 200 12.42 12.34 -19.99
C ARG A 200 12.45 11.52 -18.71
N ARG A 201 12.16 12.13 -17.55
CA ARG A 201 12.14 11.41 -16.27
C ARG A 201 11.00 10.40 -16.25
N LYS A 202 11.34 9.19 -15.86
CA LYS A 202 10.42 8.07 -15.63
C LYS A 202 10.61 7.56 -14.21
N ILE A 203 9.58 6.94 -13.67
CA ILE A 203 9.59 6.26 -12.39
C ILE A 203 8.49 5.22 -12.41
N ILE A 204 8.74 4.09 -11.76
CA ILE A 204 7.73 3.05 -11.54
C ILE A 204 7.19 3.11 -10.12
N TRP A 205 5.91 2.79 -9.95
CA TRP A 205 5.24 2.76 -8.66
C TRP A 205 4.42 1.48 -8.48
N SER A 206 4.67 0.73 -7.41
CA SER A 206 4.06 -0.59 -7.21
C SER A 206 2.87 -0.55 -6.23
N GLU A 207 2.98 0.20 -5.13
CA GLU A 207 2.05 0.05 -4.00
C GLU A 207 0.79 0.91 -4.17
N ILE A 208 -0.22 0.33 -4.83
CA ILE A 208 -1.50 0.99 -5.13
C ILE A 208 -2.28 1.38 -3.86
N SER A 209 -2.09 0.67 -2.74
CA SER A 209 -2.72 1.03 -1.45
C SER A 209 -2.37 2.46 -1.03
N TYR A 210 -1.10 2.84 -1.12
CA TYR A 210 -0.65 4.20 -0.86
C TYR A 210 -1.06 5.17 -1.94
N PHE A 211 -0.96 4.78 -3.21
CA PHE A 211 -1.34 5.64 -4.33
C PHE A 211 -2.82 6.02 -4.26
N SER A 212 -3.72 5.05 -4.00
CA SER A 212 -5.15 5.29 -3.83
C SER A 212 -5.42 6.25 -2.68
N LYS A 213 -4.83 6.00 -1.51
CA LYS A 213 -4.98 6.90 -0.35
C LYS A 213 -4.49 8.32 -0.66
N TRP A 214 -3.41 8.45 -1.40
CA TRP A 214 -2.90 9.75 -1.82
C TRP A 214 -3.82 10.43 -2.84
N TRP A 215 -4.30 9.68 -3.82
CA TRP A 215 -5.17 10.16 -4.88
C TRP A 215 -6.46 10.80 -4.35
N ASP A 216 -7.03 10.22 -3.30
CA ASP A 216 -8.24 10.72 -2.66
C ASP A 216 -8.01 12.03 -1.87
N ASN A 217 -6.75 12.37 -1.56
CA ASN A 217 -6.39 13.51 -0.72
C ASN A 217 -5.75 14.69 -1.49
N ILE A 218 -5.57 14.58 -2.82
CA ILE A 218 -4.99 15.66 -3.64
C ILE A 218 -6.03 16.53 -4.33
N ASP A 219 -5.66 17.77 -4.63
CA ASP A 219 -6.47 18.70 -5.42
C ASP A 219 -6.57 18.30 -6.91
N ASP A 220 -7.57 18.84 -7.59
CA ASP A 220 -7.83 18.59 -9.02
C ASP A 220 -6.66 19.03 -9.92
N GLN A 221 -5.84 20.00 -9.48
CA GLN A 221 -4.68 20.45 -10.24
C GLN A 221 -3.56 19.40 -10.27
N LYS A 222 -3.27 18.77 -9.13
CA LYS A 222 -2.34 17.64 -9.04
C LYS A 222 -2.89 16.44 -9.79
N ARG A 223 -4.18 16.16 -9.64
CA ARG A 223 -4.88 15.08 -10.35
C ARG A 223 -4.71 15.21 -11.87
N GLY A 224 -5.00 16.39 -12.41
CA GLY A 224 -4.83 16.67 -13.84
C GLY A 224 -3.38 16.64 -14.34
N ARG A 225 -2.38 16.84 -13.47
CA ARG A 225 -0.95 16.66 -13.83
C ARG A 225 -0.57 15.18 -13.91
N CYS A 226 -1.18 14.32 -13.11
CA CYS A 226 -0.97 12.88 -13.17
C CYS A 226 -1.66 12.25 -14.37
N GLU A 227 -2.92 12.61 -14.64
CA GLU A 227 -3.73 12.02 -15.73
C GLU A 227 -3.17 12.33 -17.12
N LYS A 228 -2.54 13.49 -17.31
CA LYS A 228 -1.98 13.91 -18.61
C LYS A 228 -0.70 13.17 -19.01
N ARG A 229 -0.29 12.11 -18.30
CA ARG A 229 1.00 11.45 -18.53
C ARG A 229 0.84 9.95 -18.73
N ASP A 230 1.24 9.49 -19.91
CA ASP A 230 1.61 8.10 -20.22
C ASP A 230 2.96 7.69 -19.56
N GLN A 231 3.26 8.19 -18.35
CA GLN A 231 4.59 8.09 -17.74
C GLN A 231 4.61 7.52 -16.32
N PHE A 232 3.44 7.14 -15.78
CA PHE A 232 3.36 6.20 -14.67
C PHE A 232 3.19 4.81 -15.30
N MET A 233 4.20 3.96 -15.16
CA MET A 233 4.12 2.52 -15.45
C MET A 233 4.35 1.74 -14.16
#